data_AF-A0A1H5F1Z8-F1
#
_entry.id   AF-A0A1H5F1Z8-F1
#
_cell.length_a   1.000
_cell.length_b   1.000
_cell.length_c   1.000
_cell.angle_alpha   90.00
_cell.angle_beta   90.00
_cell.angle_gamma   90.00
#
_symmetry.space_group_name_H-M   'P 1'
#
loop_
_entity.id
_entity.type
_entity.pdbx_description
1 polymer ?
#
loop_
_entity_poly.entity_id
_entity_poly.type
_entity_poly.pdbx_seq_one_letter_code
_entity_poly.pdbx_strand_id
1 'polypeptide(L)' 'MGLFTDDKGRPELVVHPDILLGRATFRPVDDEPEPEETPKQRARRELKKRMTEERLAKQKTGDTDPEKS' A
#
# COMPACT_ATOMS: atom_id res chain seq x y z
N MET A 1 36.24 20.39 -10.19
CA MET A 1 34.79 20.40 -10.47
C MET A 1 34.16 21.28 -9.41
N GLY A 2 33.71 22.49 -9.77
CA GLY A 2 33.08 23.42 -8.82
C GLY A 2 31.69 22.92 -8.42
N LEU A 3 31.32 23.12 -7.16
CA LEU A 3 29.97 22.80 -6.68
C LEU A 3 29.02 23.88 -7.24
N PHE A 4 28.09 23.51 -8.11
CA PHE A 4 27.06 24.44 -8.58
C PHE A 4 26.09 24.71 -7.42
N THR A 5 25.98 25.97 -7.01
CA THR A 5 25.11 26.38 -5.91
C THR A 5 24.18 27.49 -6.37
N ASP A 6 22.93 27.46 -5.91
CA ASP A 6 21.94 28.52 -6.14
C ASP A 6 22.33 29.84 -5.44
N ASP A 7 21.55 30.90 -5.67
CA ASP A 7 21.75 32.21 -5.04
C ASP A 7 21.66 32.18 -3.49
N LYS A 8 21.24 31.06 -2.91
CA LYS A 8 21.13 30.80 -1.47
C LYS A 8 22.22 29.85 -0.96
N GLY A 9 23.20 29.50 -1.79
CA GLY A 9 24.32 28.62 -1.46
C GLY A 9 23.94 27.14 -1.34
N ARG A 10 22.74 26.74 -1.79
CA ARG A 10 22.31 25.34 -1.80
C ARG A 10 22.81 24.66 -3.07
N PRO A 11 23.11 23.36 -3.04
CA PRO A 11 23.47 22.64 -4.27
C PRO A 11 22.35 22.80 -5.30
N GLU A 12 22.70 23.34 -6.46
CA GLU A 12 21.78 23.49 -7.57
C GLU A 12 21.50 22.11 -8.17
N LEU A 13 20.22 21.80 -8.42
CA LEU A 13 19.85 20.54 -9.03
C LEU A 13 20.19 20.59 -10.52
N VAL A 14 21.37 20.10 -10.89
CA VAL A 14 21.79 19.96 -12.29
C VAL A 14 21.38 18.59 -12.80
N VAL A 15 20.47 18.56 -13.79
CA VAL A 15 20.06 17.32 -14.46
C VAL A 15 21.18 16.86 -15.39
N HIS A 16 21.73 15.67 -15.14
CA HIS A 16 22.76 15.10 -16.01
C HIS A 16 22.17 14.71 -17.39
N PRO A 17 22.85 14.98 -18.52
CA PRO A 17 22.34 14.67 -19.85
C PRO A 17 21.99 13.19 -20.05
N ASP A 18 22.72 12.27 -19.40
CA ASP A 18 22.39 10.83 -19.47
C ASP A 18 21.02 10.48 -18.88
N ILE A 19 20.49 11.29 -17.97
CA ILE A 19 19.12 11.14 -17.45
C ILE A 19 18.12 11.47 -18.57
N LEU A 20 18.35 12.58 -19.29
CA LEU A 20 17.51 13.00 -20.42
C LEU A 20 17.59 12.04 -21.60
N LEU A 21 18.77 11.46 -21.84
CA LEU A 21 19.04 10.49 -22.92
C LEU A 21 18.62 9.05 -22.56
N GLY A 22 18.07 8.82 -21.37
CA GLY A 22 17.64 7.50 -20.92
C GLY A 22 18.79 6.50 -20.70
N ARG A 23 20.01 6.99 -20.50
CA ARG A 23 21.23 6.18 -20.28
C ARG A 23 21.60 6.05 -18.80
N ALA A 24 20.97 6.85 -17.93
CA ALA A 24 21.20 6.78 -16.50
C ALA A 24 20.73 5.43 -15.92
N THR A 25 21.55 4.85 -15.05
CA THR A 25 21.15 3.68 -14.24
C THR A 25 20.54 4.17 -12.94
N PHE A 26 19.31 3.78 -12.65
CA PHE A 26 18.62 4.09 -11.39
C PHE A 26 18.77 2.92 -10.43
N ARG A 27 19.09 3.22 -9.16
CA ARG A 27 18.93 2.21 -8.11
C ARG A 27 17.44 2.10 -7.79
N PRO A 28 16.89 0.87 -7.68
CA PRO A 28 15.57 0.71 -7.11
C PRO A 28 15.57 1.32 -5.72
N VAL A 29 14.53 2.10 -5.43
CA VAL A 29 14.22 2.42 -4.04
C VAL A 29 13.66 1.13 -3.45
N ASP A 30 14.27 0.61 -2.38
CA ASP A 30 13.71 -0.52 -1.66
C ASP A 30 12.25 -0.21 -1.33
N ASP A 31 11.35 -1.18 -1.56
CA ASP A 31 9.92 -1.05 -1.31
C ASP A 31 9.70 -0.42 0.08
N GLU A 32 8.88 0.63 0.10
CA GLU A 32 8.45 1.29 1.33
C GLU A 32 7.96 0.22 2.32
N PRO A 33 8.38 0.23 3.60
CA PRO A 33 8.04 -0.84 4.52
C PRO A 33 6.52 -0.97 4.58
N GLU A 34 6.00 -2.19 4.37
CA GLU A 34 4.57 -2.44 4.51
C GLU A 34 4.10 -1.90 5.87
N PRO A 35 3.00 -1.14 5.92
CA PRO A 35 2.57 -0.55 7.17
C PRO A 35 2.26 -1.66 8.18
N GLU A 36 3.00 -1.70 9.29
CA GLU A 36 2.77 -2.67 10.35
C GLU A 36 1.32 -2.57 10.85
N GLU A 37 0.60 -3.69 10.76
CA GLU A 37 -0.80 -3.75 11.15
C GLU A 37 -0.91 -3.56 12.67
N THR A 38 -1.47 -2.43 13.10
CA THR A 38 -1.65 -2.13 14.53
C THR A 38 -2.54 -3.19 15.21
N PRO A 39 -2.40 -3.45 16.52
CA PRO A 39 -3.26 -4.39 17.25
C PRO A 39 -4.76 -4.12 17.08
N LYS A 40 -5.15 -2.85 16.93
CA LYS A 40 -6.54 -2.42 16.68
C LYS A 40 -7.04 -2.80 15.28
N GLN A 41 -6.19 -2.69 14.26
CA GLN A 41 -6.52 -3.12 12.90
C GLN A 41 -6.69 -4.65 12.83
N ARG A 42 -5.82 -5.39 13.53
CA ARG A 42 -5.91 -6.86 13.64
C ARG A 42 -7.22 -7.30 14.29
N ALA A 43 -7.59 -6.70 15.42
CA ALA A 43 -8.84 -7.00 16.11
C ALA A 43 -10.07 -6.69 15.22
N ARG A 44 -10.05 -5.58 14.48
CA ARG A 44 -11.14 -5.22 13.56
C ARG A 44 -11.27 -6.22 12.40
N ARG A 45 -10.14 -6.70 11.86
CA ARG A 45 -10.10 -7.71 10.80
C ARG A 45 -10.67 -9.04 11.27
N GLU A 46 -10.26 -9.51 12.45
CA GLU A 46 -10.80 -10.74 13.03
C GLU A 46 -12.29 -10.67 13.32
N LEU A 47 -12.76 -9.56 13.91
CA LEU A 47 -14.18 -9.36 14.18
C LEU A 47 -15.00 -9.38 12.89
N LYS A 48 -14.52 -8.69 11.84
CA LYS A 48 -15.18 -8.67 10.54
C LYS A 48 -15.25 -10.07 9.94
N LYS A 49 -14.16 -10.85 10.01
CA LYS A 49 -14.11 -12.23 9.52
C LYS A 49 -15.16 -13.12 10.21
N ARG A 50 -15.22 -13.10 11.55
CA ARG A 50 -16.19 -13.88 12.33
C ARG A 50 -17.64 -13.52 11.97
N MET A 51 -17.95 -12.22 11.86
CA MET A 51 -19.29 -11.77 11.47
C MET A 51 -19.66 -12.19 10.05
N THR A 52 -18.72 -12.15 9.11
CA THR A 52 -18.95 -12.60 7.73
C THR A 52 -19.19 -14.11 7.68
N GLU A 53 -18.41 -14.90 8.40
CA GLU A 53 -18.60 -16.35 8.52
C GLU A 53 -19.96 -16.71 9.13
N GLU A 54 -20.37 -16.01 10.20
CA GLU A 54 -21.69 -16.20 10.82
C GLU A 54 -22.84 -15.83 9.87
N ARG A 55 -22.70 -14.73 9.11
CA ARG A 55 -23.70 -14.34 8.09
C ARG A 55 -23.80 -15.38 6.97
N LEU A 56 -22.67 -15.88 6.49
CA LEU A 56 -22.63 -16.94 5.47
C LEU A 56 -23.25 -18.25 5.99
N ALA A 57 -22.96 -18.62 7.23
CA ALA A 57 -23.56 -19.79 7.87
C ALA A 57 -25.09 -19.65 7.96
N LYS A 58 -25.58 -18.50 8.44
CA LYS A 58 -27.02 -18.19 8.52
C LYS A 58 -27.71 -18.17 7.16
N GLN A 59 -27.04 -17.67 6.12
CA GLN A 59 -27.58 -17.70 4.76
C GLN A 59 -27.70 -19.12 4.22
N LYS A 60 -26.71 -19.99 4.48
CA LYS A 60 -26.77 -21.40 4.08
C LYS A 60 -27.84 -22.19 4.82
N THR A 61 -28.16 -21.85 6.07
CA THR A 61 -29.21 -22.50 6.86
C THR A 61 -30.59 -21.84 6.73
N GLY A 62 -30.66 -20.61 6.21
CA GLY A 62 -31.90 -19.86 6.01
C GLY A 62 -32.63 -20.20 4.71
N ASP A 63 -32.01 -20.94 3.79
CA ASP A 63 -32.62 -21.43 2.54
C ASP A 63 -33.43 -22.74 2.75
N THR A 64 -33.36 -23.33 3.95
CA THR A 64 -34.15 -24.51 4.37
C THR A 64 -35.33 -24.11 5.25
N ASP A 65 -36.14 -23.15 4.81
CA ASP A 65 -37.47 -22.91 5.37
C ASP A 65 -38.51 -23.68 4.54
N PRO A 66 -39.08 -24.79 5.06
CA PRO A 66 -40.08 -25.59 4.34
C PRO A 66 -41.48 -24.96 4.29
N GLU A 67 -41.74 -23.78 4.85
CA GLU A 67 -43.09 -23.16 4.86
C GLU A 67 -43.40 -22.25 3.65
N LYS A 68 -42.60 -22.30 2.58
CA LYS A 68 -42.99 -21.75 1.26
C LYS A 68 -42.64 -22.70 0.11
N SER A 69 -43.43 -23.76 -0.08
CA SER A 69 -43.61 -24.44 -1.38
C SER A 69 -44.96 -25.13 -1.44
#